data_AF-A0A7S2JU18-F1
#
_entry.id   AF-A0A7S2JU18-F1
#
_cell.length_a   1.000
_cell.length_b   1.000
_cell.length_c   1.000
_cell.angle_alpha   90.00
_cell.angle_beta   90.00
_cell.angle_gamma   90.00
#
_symmetry.space_group_name_H-M   'P 1'
#
loop_
_entity.id
_entity.type
_entity.pdbx_description
1 polymer ?
#
loop_
_entity_poly.entity_id
_entity_poly.type
_entity_poly.pdbx_seq_one_letter_code
_entity_poly.pdbx_strand_id
1 'polypeptide(L)'
;GAGRGPALNAGADAASGQFLTFLHSDTILPPSWDSKVRNHLTIKENTMCAFSFGIDQSEAVGAVPPGIQAVETTANWRSHLYALPYGDQVLSISSAVFQYLGGYPYQCLMEDYELVALIRNRSMQLRNLNERLSIIGGQPALCSPRRWQKLRVLKVTYTNSYLVKLYNNGLDPEQLFRRYYGAETKPAISPWEMKLTNKR
;
A
#
# COMPACT_ATOMS: atom_id res chain seq x y z
N GLY A 1 -14.59 11.44 0.63
CA GLY A 1 -13.54 11.24 -0.40
C GLY A 1 -13.57 9.79 -0.83
N ALA A 2 -13.27 9.49 -2.09
CA ALA A 2 -13.44 8.15 -2.68
C ALA A 2 -12.27 7.17 -2.44
N GLY A 3 -11.49 7.35 -1.36
CA GLY A 3 -10.25 6.59 -1.13
C GLY A 3 -9.12 6.95 -2.12
N ARG A 4 -7.95 6.32 -2.00
CA ARG A 4 -6.81 6.52 -2.92
C ARG A 4 -6.87 5.59 -4.13
N GLY A 5 -7.58 4.47 -4.02
CA GLY A 5 -7.67 3.41 -5.04
C GLY A 5 -8.00 3.92 -6.44
N PRO A 6 -9.04 4.75 -6.64
CA PRO A 6 -9.39 5.27 -7.97
C PRO A 6 -8.26 6.06 -8.64
N ALA A 7 -7.51 6.86 -7.88
CA ALA A 7 -6.38 7.62 -8.43
C ALA A 7 -5.21 6.70 -8.81
N LEU A 8 -4.95 5.68 -8.01
CA LEU A 8 -3.91 4.68 -8.29
C LEU A 8 -4.26 3.84 -9.52
N ASN A 9 -5.52 3.43 -9.66
CA ASN A 9 -6.01 2.71 -10.83
C ASN A 9 -5.93 3.56 -12.10
N ALA A 10 -6.35 4.83 -12.05
CA ALA A 10 -6.23 5.72 -13.20
C ALA A 10 -4.77 5.91 -13.63
N GLY A 11 -3.83 6.00 -12.68
CA GLY A 11 -2.40 6.02 -12.96
C GLY A 11 -1.89 4.72 -13.60
N ALA A 12 -2.36 3.57 -13.11
CA ALA A 12 -2.04 2.27 -13.69
C ALA A 12 -2.59 2.09 -15.11
N ASP A 13 -3.80 2.57 -15.39
CA ASP A 13 -4.43 2.51 -16.72
C ASP A 13 -3.69 3.37 -17.75
N ALA A 14 -3.12 4.51 -17.31
CA ALA A 14 -2.33 5.39 -18.17
C ALA A 14 -0.88 4.90 -18.37
N ALA A 15 -0.39 3.98 -17.54
CA ALA A 15 0.98 3.49 -17.59
C ALA A 15 1.17 2.41 -18.67
N SER A 16 2.28 2.48 -19.41
CA SER A 16 2.64 1.50 -20.45
C SER A 16 3.77 0.55 -20.04
N GLY A 17 4.25 0.64 -18.79
CA GLY A 17 5.34 -0.17 -18.27
C GLY A 17 4.94 -1.62 -18.03
N GLN A 18 5.91 -2.54 -18.03
CA GLN A 18 5.71 -3.94 -17.64
C GLN A 18 5.54 -4.12 -16.13
N PHE A 19 6.05 -3.16 -15.36
CA PHE A 19 5.95 -3.08 -13.92
C PHE A 19 5.36 -1.73 -13.54
N LEU A 20 4.46 -1.76 -12.56
CA LEU A 20 3.84 -0.60 -11.94
C LEU A 20 4.46 -0.42 -10.56
N THR A 21 4.87 0.80 -10.24
CA THR A 21 5.38 1.17 -8.91
C THR A 21 4.47 2.23 -8.33
N PHE A 22 3.85 1.92 -7.20
CA PHE A 22 2.95 2.81 -6.47
C PHE A 22 3.68 3.48 -5.31
N LEU A 23 3.54 4.80 -5.25
CA LEU A 23 4.34 5.70 -4.44
C LEU A 23 3.44 6.77 -3.83
N HIS A 24 3.64 7.09 -2.55
CA HIS A 24 3.02 8.26 -1.93
C HIS A 24 3.69 9.56 -2.36
N SER A 25 2.91 10.63 -2.43
CA SER A 25 3.39 11.96 -2.82
C SER A 25 4.46 12.54 -1.88
N ASP A 26 4.56 12.04 -0.66
CA ASP A 26 5.53 12.43 0.37
C ASP A 26 6.60 11.34 0.62
N THR A 27 6.81 10.46 -0.36
CA THR A 27 7.83 9.43 -0.32
C THR A 27 8.88 9.65 -1.40
N ILE A 28 10.14 9.40 -1.07
CA ILE A 28 11.29 9.50 -1.97
C ILE A 28 11.90 8.10 -2.13
N LEU A 29 12.09 7.67 -3.38
CA LEU A 29 12.73 6.41 -3.70
C LEU A 29 14.26 6.52 -3.64
N PRO A 30 14.96 5.45 -3.25
CA PRO A 30 16.41 5.45 -3.22
C PRO A 30 17.00 5.59 -4.64
N PRO A 31 18.28 5.99 -4.78
CA PRO A 31 18.97 5.96 -6.06
C PRO A 31 18.88 4.59 -6.73
N SER A 32 18.74 4.61 -8.06
CA SER A 32 18.62 3.43 -8.93
C SER A 32 17.47 2.49 -8.53
N TRP A 33 16.38 3.03 -7.98
CA TRP A 33 15.21 2.26 -7.55
C TRP A 33 14.62 1.42 -8.70
N ASP A 34 14.58 1.98 -9.90
CA ASP A 34 14.03 1.35 -11.12
C ASP A 34 14.82 0.09 -11.49
N SER A 35 16.15 0.16 -11.36
CA SER A 35 17.05 -0.96 -11.61
C SER A 35 16.90 -2.03 -10.52
N LYS A 36 16.72 -1.61 -9.26
CA LYS A 36 16.44 -2.53 -8.14
C LYS A 36 15.13 -3.28 -8.35
N VAL A 37 14.08 -2.58 -8.79
CA VAL A 37 12.77 -3.18 -9.13
C VAL A 37 12.92 -4.17 -10.27
N ARG A 38 13.55 -3.77 -11.39
CA ARG A 38 13.75 -4.65 -12.55
C ARG A 38 14.59 -5.90 -12.24
N ASN A 39 15.55 -5.80 -11.34
CA ASN A 39 16.38 -6.93 -10.92
C ASN A 39 15.64 -7.88 -9.95
N HIS A 40 14.72 -7.35 -9.14
CA HIS A 40 13.91 -8.18 -8.25
C HIS A 40 12.73 -8.81 -8.97
N LEU A 41 12.06 -8.06 -9.84
CA LEU A 41 10.85 -8.50 -10.51
C LEU A 41 11.20 -9.32 -11.75
N THR A 42 10.77 -10.57 -11.72
CA THR A 42 10.76 -11.43 -12.91
C THR A 42 9.33 -11.84 -13.16
N ILE A 43 8.97 -11.98 -14.44
CA ILE A 43 7.61 -12.39 -14.83
C ILE A 43 7.24 -13.77 -14.24
N LYS A 44 8.23 -14.61 -13.91
CA LYS A 44 8.02 -16.02 -13.54
C LYS A 44 8.08 -16.32 -12.04
N GLU A 45 8.85 -15.58 -11.25
CA GLU A 45 9.15 -15.97 -9.86
C GLU A 45 8.86 -14.86 -8.85
N ASN A 46 9.12 -13.61 -9.21
CA ASN A 46 8.87 -12.46 -8.35
C ASN A 46 8.01 -11.46 -9.11
N THR A 47 6.72 -11.73 -9.18
CA THR A 47 5.78 -10.81 -9.84
C THR A 47 5.61 -9.51 -9.04
N MET A 48 6.16 -9.47 -7.82
CA MET A 48 5.99 -8.37 -6.87
C MET A 48 7.15 -8.15 -5.91
N CYS A 49 7.36 -6.88 -5.56
CA CYS A 49 8.29 -6.47 -4.54
C CYS A 49 7.85 -5.17 -3.86
N ALA A 50 8.36 -4.91 -2.66
CA ALA A 50 8.19 -3.63 -1.98
C ALA A 50 9.52 -3.11 -1.46
N PHE A 51 9.65 -1.80 -1.34
CA PHE A 51 10.81 -1.21 -0.66
C PHE A 51 10.65 -1.32 0.86
N SER A 52 11.78 -1.50 1.54
CA SER A 52 11.84 -1.28 2.99
C SER A 52 11.37 0.14 3.31
N PHE A 53 10.62 0.27 4.39
CA PHE A 53 10.08 1.54 4.87
C PHE A 53 11.15 2.31 5.66
N GLY A 54 11.28 3.60 5.38
CA GLY A 54 12.08 4.52 6.17
C GLY A 54 11.38 5.87 6.30
N ILE A 55 11.79 6.65 7.28
CA ILE A 55 11.27 7.99 7.54
C ILE A 55 12.42 8.98 7.34
N ASP A 56 12.17 9.99 6.52
CA ASP A 56 13.15 11.05 6.28
C ASP A 56 13.25 11.99 7.49
N GLN A 57 14.13 11.66 8.42
CA GLN A 57 14.33 12.49 9.62
C GLN A 57 14.95 13.86 9.30
N SER A 58 15.51 14.07 8.10
CA SER A 58 16.04 15.38 7.70
C SER A 58 14.92 16.39 7.41
N GLU A 59 13.73 15.93 7.06
CA GLU A 59 12.53 16.78 6.89
C GLU A 59 11.80 17.08 8.21
N ALA A 60 12.29 16.57 9.34
CA ALA A 60 11.64 16.76 10.63
C ALA A 60 11.72 18.23 11.08
N VAL A 61 10.56 18.85 11.32
CA VAL A 61 10.50 20.18 11.93
C VAL A 61 10.62 20.06 13.45
N GLY A 62 11.74 20.50 14.01
CA GLY A 62 12.00 20.47 15.45
C GLY A 62 12.44 19.10 15.96
N ALA A 63 12.02 18.74 17.17
CA ALA A 63 12.43 17.47 17.78
C ALA A 63 11.84 16.26 17.02
N VAL A 64 12.68 15.24 16.82
CA VAL A 64 12.24 13.96 16.26
C VAL A 64 11.25 13.31 17.25
N PRO A 65 10.05 12.91 16.80
CA PRO A 65 9.07 12.27 17.68
C PRO A 65 9.62 11.01 18.35
N PRO A 66 9.45 10.85 19.68
CA PRO A 66 9.84 9.61 20.37
C PRO A 66 9.17 8.39 19.74
N GLY A 67 9.97 7.33 19.50
CA GLY A 67 9.49 6.06 18.96
C GLY A 67 9.35 6.00 17.43
N ILE A 68 9.79 7.03 16.69
CA ILE A 68 9.69 7.03 15.21
C ILE A 68 10.49 5.88 14.58
N GLN A 69 11.66 5.54 15.13
CA GLN A 69 12.46 4.39 14.70
C GLN A 69 11.76 3.04 14.97
N ALA A 70 10.93 2.98 16.01
CA ALA A 70 10.13 1.79 16.29
C ALA A 70 9.04 1.60 15.22
N VAL A 71 8.54 2.67 14.60
CA VAL A 71 7.61 2.59 13.47
C VAL A 71 8.31 1.93 12.28
N GLU A 72 9.51 2.39 11.93
CA GLU A 72 10.32 1.82 10.85
C GLU A 72 10.59 0.34 11.07
N THR A 73 11.08 0.01 12.27
CA THR A 73 11.40 -1.36 12.66
C THR A 73 10.17 -2.24 12.59
N THR A 74 9.06 -1.83 13.22
CA THR A 74 7.83 -2.65 13.24
C THR A 74 7.24 -2.82 11.84
N ALA A 75 7.24 -1.78 11.01
CA ALA A 75 6.76 -1.86 9.64
C ALA A 75 7.61 -2.83 8.81
N ASN A 76 8.94 -2.72 8.88
CA ASN A 76 9.84 -3.61 8.15
C ASN A 76 9.76 -5.05 8.65
N TRP A 77 9.72 -5.28 9.97
CA TRP A 77 9.56 -6.62 10.54
C TRP A 77 8.27 -7.28 10.06
N ARG A 78 7.15 -6.55 10.13
CA ARG A 78 5.86 -7.04 9.66
C ARG A 78 5.89 -7.38 8.17
N SER A 79 6.54 -6.56 7.36
CA SER A 79 6.63 -6.77 5.91
C SER A 79 7.54 -7.94 5.54
N HIS A 80 8.66 -8.14 6.24
CA HIS A 80 9.55 -9.28 6.02
C HIS A 80 8.99 -10.60 6.54
N LEU A 81 8.35 -10.60 7.72
CA LEU A 81 7.85 -11.85 8.34
C LEU A 81 6.51 -12.30 7.78
N TYR A 82 5.62 -11.36 7.45
CA TYR A 82 4.24 -11.68 7.06
C TYR A 82 3.92 -11.33 5.61
N ALA A 83 4.88 -10.83 4.83
CA ALA A 83 4.68 -10.37 3.46
C ALA A 83 3.55 -9.32 3.35
N LEU A 84 3.51 -8.38 4.30
CA LEU A 84 2.42 -7.42 4.46
C LEU A 84 2.81 -5.95 4.13
N PRO A 85 3.54 -5.59 3.07
CA PRO A 85 3.84 -4.18 2.81
C PRO A 85 2.60 -3.38 2.39
N TYR A 86 2.02 -2.61 3.31
CA TYR A 86 0.84 -1.75 3.07
C TYR A 86 1.06 -0.38 3.72
N GLY A 87 0.17 0.57 3.44
CA GLY A 87 0.27 1.92 3.97
C GLY A 87 1.29 2.72 3.17
N ASP A 88 2.23 3.33 3.88
CA ASP A 88 3.20 4.28 3.32
C ASP A 88 4.42 3.57 2.66
N GLN A 89 4.29 2.26 2.38
CA GLN A 89 5.32 1.47 1.70
C GLN A 89 5.13 1.47 0.18
N VAL A 90 6.24 1.61 -0.54
CA VAL A 90 6.25 1.56 -2.00
C VAL A 90 6.13 0.12 -2.46
N LEU A 91 5.05 -0.19 -3.18
CA LEU A 91 4.77 -1.49 -3.78
C LEU A 91 5.05 -1.43 -5.28
N SER A 92 5.75 -2.44 -5.80
CA SER A 92 5.93 -2.67 -7.24
C SER A 92 5.39 -4.03 -7.65
N ILE A 93 4.68 -4.08 -8.77
CA ILE A 93 3.95 -5.27 -9.25
C ILE A 93 3.99 -5.32 -10.77
N SER A 94 4.00 -6.53 -11.34
CA SER A 94 3.77 -6.70 -12.78
C SER A 94 2.42 -6.15 -13.21
N SER A 95 2.38 -5.37 -14.28
CA SER A 95 1.13 -4.81 -14.84
C SER A 95 0.13 -5.92 -15.18
N ALA A 96 0.60 -7.07 -15.66
CA ALA A 96 -0.25 -8.22 -15.96
C ALA A 96 -0.90 -8.83 -14.71
N VAL A 97 -0.14 -8.93 -13.61
CA VAL A 97 -0.69 -9.44 -12.34
C VAL A 97 -1.63 -8.41 -11.71
N PHE A 98 -1.30 -7.13 -11.77
CA PHE A 98 -2.17 -6.07 -11.28
C PHE A 98 -3.53 -6.06 -12.01
N GLN A 99 -3.52 -6.19 -13.34
CA GLN A 99 -4.73 -6.31 -14.16
C GLN A 99 -5.50 -7.59 -13.84
N TYR A 100 -4.81 -8.73 -13.66
CA TYR A 100 -5.44 -9.99 -13.26
C TYR A 100 -6.19 -9.86 -11.92
N LEU A 101 -5.61 -9.12 -10.96
CA LEU A 101 -6.22 -8.88 -9.66
C LEU A 101 -7.37 -7.86 -9.70
N GLY A 102 -7.59 -7.19 -10.84
CA GLY A 102 -8.61 -6.15 -11.00
C GLY A 102 -8.20 -4.77 -10.46
N GLY A 103 -6.91 -4.58 -10.16
CA GLY A 103 -6.34 -3.35 -9.63
C GLY A 103 -6.60 -3.11 -8.14
N TYR A 104 -6.46 -1.86 -7.68
CA TYR A 104 -6.84 -1.49 -6.32
C TYR A 104 -8.37 -1.59 -6.16
N PRO A 105 -8.87 -2.17 -5.06
CA PRO A 105 -10.29 -2.17 -4.74
C PRO A 105 -10.87 -0.75 -4.69
N TYR A 106 -12.09 -0.59 -5.21
CA TYR A 106 -12.84 0.66 -5.15
C TYR A 106 -13.46 0.83 -3.76
N GLN A 107 -12.63 1.18 -2.77
CA GLN A 107 -13.05 1.40 -1.39
C GLN A 107 -12.46 2.69 -0.84
N CYS A 108 -13.18 3.29 0.11
CA CYS A 108 -12.79 4.59 0.68
C CYS A 108 -11.60 4.54 1.64
N LEU A 109 -11.27 3.35 2.15
CA LEU A 109 -10.18 3.10 3.08
C LEU A 109 -9.75 1.62 3.00
N MET A 110 -8.52 1.29 3.36
CA MET A 110 -7.95 -0.08 3.38
C MET A 110 -7.67 -0.68 2.00
N GLU A 111 -7.74 0.11 0.93
CA GLU A 111 -7.52 -0.36 -0.44
C GLU A 111 -6.13 -0.97 -0.66
N ASP A 112 -5.11 -0.45 0.02
CA ASP A 112 -3.73 -0.94 -0.02
C ASP A 112 -3.57 -2.25 0.73
N TYR A 113 -4.18 -2.35 1.91
CA TYR A 113 -4.21 -3.57 2.70
C TYR A 113 -4.88 -4.72 1.94
N GLU A 114 -6.03 -4.44 1.31
CA GLU A 114 -6.80 -5.44 0.58
C GLU A 114 -6.06 -5.89 -0.69
N LEU A 115 -5.44 -4.97 -1.44
CA LEU A 115 -4.60 -5.35 -2.58
C LEU A 115 -3.48 -6.32 -2.15
N VAL A 116 -2.80 -6.04 -1.03
CA VAL A 116 -1.76 -6.92 -0.48
C VAL A 116 -2.33 -8.26 -0.02
N ALA A 117 -3.54 -8.28 0.52
CA ALA A 117 -4.22 -9.53 0.88
C ALA A 117 -4.54 -10.39 -0.37
N LEU A 118 -5.09 -9.79 -1.43
CA LEU A 118 -5.35 -10.45 -2.72
C LEU A 118 -4.08 -11.06 -3.31
N ILE A 119 -2.99 -10.32 -3.24
CA ILE A 119 -1.66 -10.75 -3.67
C ILE A 119 -1.21 -11.99 -2.89
N ARG A 120 -1.29 -11.92 -1.56
CA ARG A 120 -0.84 -13.04 -0.71
C ARG A 120 -1.70 -14.28 -0.98
N ASN A 121 -3.00 -14.10 -1.16
CA ASN A 121 -3.93 -15.18 -1.51
C ASN A 121 -3.55 -15.82 -2.84
N ARG A 122 -3.23 -15.03 -3.86
CA ARG A 122 -2.72 -15.51 -5.15
C ARG A 122 -1.41 -16.30 -4.99
N SER A 123 -0.41 -15.75 -4.31
CA SER A 123 0.86 -16.44 -4.06
C SER A 123 0.67 -17.76 -3.29
N MET A 124 -0.30 -17.84 -2.38
CA MET A 124 -0.65 -19.08 -1.68
C MET A 124 -1.31 -20.12 -2.60
N GLN A 125 -2.16 -19.69 -3.53
CA GLN A 125 -2.79 -20.59 -4.51
C GLN A 125 -1.80 -21.08 -5.57
N LEU A 126 -0.84 -20.23 -5.96
CA LEU A 126 0.16 -20.48 -6.99
C LEU A 126 1.52 -20.89 -6.42
N ARG A 127 1.54 -21.55 -5.25
CA ARG A 127 2.78 -21.98 -4.56
C ARG A 127 3.76 -22.76 -5.44
N ASN A 128 3.25 -23.48 -6.44
CA ASN A 128 4.07 -24.26 -7.38
C ASN A 128 4.86 -23.39 -8.38
N LEU A 129 4.49 -22.11 -8.54
CA LEU A 129 5.13 -21.16 -9.46
C LEU A 129 6.18 -20.28 -8.78
N ASN A 130 6.52 -20.55 -7.51
CA ASN A 130 7.45 -19.75 -6.70
C ASN A 130 7.11 -18.25 -6.59
N GLU A 131 5.88 -17.84 -6.95
CA GLU A 131 5.43 -16.45 -6.91
C GLU A 131 5.43 -15.92 -5.47
N ARG A 132 6.32 -14.96 -5.17
CA ARG A 132 6.44 -14.37 -3.84
C ARG A 132 6.50 -12.84 -3.88
N LEU A 133 5.93 -12.24 -2.85
CA LEU A 133 6.21 -10.86 -2.51
C LEU A 133 7.59 -10.81 -1.84
N SER A 134 8.52 -10.07 -2.45
CA SER A 134 9.86 -9.83 -1.90
C SER A 134 9.99 -8.41 -1.32
N ILE A 135 10.82 -8.24 -0.30
CA ILE A 135 11.20 -6.90 0.17
C ILE A 135 12.59 -6.59 -0.40
N ILE A 136 12.71 -5.47 -1.11
CA ILE A 136 13.97 -5.00 -1.65
C ILE A 136 14.85 -4.57 -0.47
N GLY A 137 15.97 -5.28 -0.30
CA GLY A 137 17.01 -4.93 0.67
C GLY A 137 17.82 -3.70 0.24
N GLY A 138 18.50 -3.10 1.21
CA GLY A 138 19.34 -1.91 1.01
C GLY A 138 18.66 -0.61 1.47
N GLN A 139 18.93 0.49 0.77
CA GLN A 139 18.36 1.80 1.13
C GLN A 139 16.83 1.78 1.04
N PRO A 140 16.12 2.23 2.09
CA PRO A 140 14.66 2.24 2.12
C PRO A 140 14.08 3.34 1.22
N ALA A 141 12.78 3.24 0.96
CA ALA A 141 12.00 4.38 0.50
C ALA A 141 11.69 5.27 1.71
N LEU A 142 11.99 6.57 1.60
CA LEU A 142 11.92 7.52 2.71
C LEU A 142 10.61 8.31 2.64
N CYS A 143 9.79 8.21 3.67
CA CYS A 143 8.52 8.91 3.82
C CYS A 143 8.67 10.10 4.77
N SER A 144 7.92 11.19 4.53
CA SER A 144 7.99 12.39 5.35
C SER A 144 7.52 12.15 6.81
N PRO A 145 8.24 12.66 7.83
CA PRO A 145 7.91 12.46 9.25
C PRO A 145 6.67 13.25 9.70
N ARG A 146 6.16 14.15 8.84
CA ARG A 146 5.08 15.11 9.11
C ARG A 146 3.86 14.49 9.79
N ARG A 147 3.44 13.30 9.36
CA ARG A 147 2.26 12.60 9.92
C ARG A 147 2.46 12.26 11.40
N TRP A 148 3.63 11.72 11.74
CA TRP A 148 3.99 11.34 13.11
C TRP A 148 4.27 12.56 14.00
N GLN A 149 4.80 13.65 13.44
CA GLN A 149 4.95 14.91 14.16
C GLN A 149 3.61 15.54 14.51
N LYS A 150 2.66 15.59 13.57
CA LYS A 150 1.34 16.19 13.78
C LYS A 150 0.45 15.36 14.72
N LEU A 151 0.44 14.04 14.55
CA LEU A 151 -0.53 13.17 15.23
C LEU A 151 0.05 12.38 16.41
N ARG A 152 1.37 12.46 16.65
CA ARG A 152 2.15 11.64 17.61
C ARG A 152 2.26 10.18 17.18
N VAL A 153 3.46 9.61 17.39
CA VAL A 153 3.80 8.26 16.95
C VAL A 153 2.83 7.19 17.46
N LEU A 154 2.61 7.15 18.78
CA LEU A 154 1.74 6.14 19.40
C LEU A 154 0.31 6.19 18.87
N LYS A 155 -0.23 7.39 18.63
CA LYS A 155 -1.59 7.55 18.11
C LYS A 155 -1.69 7.03 16.68
N VAL A 156 -0.73 7.35 15.81
CA VAL A 156 -0.71 6.86 14.42
C VAL A 156 -0.60 5.33 14.40
N THR A 157 0.36 4.77 15.14
CA THR A 157 0.57 3.31 15.20
C THR A 157 -0.65 2.57 15.74
N TYR A 158 -1.22 3.05 16.86
CA TYR A 158 -2.44 2.46 17.44
C TYR A 158 -3.61 2.54 16.47
N THR A 159 -3.85 3.71 15.86
CA THR A 159 -4.98 3.90 14.96
C THR A 159 -4.87 3.00 13.72
N ASN A 160 -3.69 2.90 13.11
CA ASN A 160 -3.46 2.01 11.98
C ASN A 160 -3.72 0.55 12.36
N SER A 161 -3.16 0.08 13.48
CA SER A 161 -3.37 -1.30 13.95
C SER A 161 -4.83 -1.58 14.31
N TYR A 162 -5.52 -0.59 14.89
CA TYR A 162 -6.93 -0.68 15.23
C TYR A 162 -7.82 -0.81 13.99
N LEU A 163 -7.58 0.01 12.96
CA LEU A 163 -8.30 -0.06 11.69
C LEU A 163 -8.09 -1.40 10.98
N VAL A 164 -6.84 -1.88 10.91
CA VAL A 164 -6.52 -3.20 10.35
C VAL A 164 -7.27 -4.31 11.09
N LYS A 165 -7.30 -4.27 12.43
CA LYS A 165 -8.03 -5.25 13.24
C LYS A 165 -9.53 -5.22 12.96
N LEU A 166 -10.13 -4.05 12.88
CA LEU A 166 -11.56 -3.91 12.59
C LEU A 166 -11.90 -4.41 11.18
N TYR A 167 -11.06 -4.08 10.20
CA TYR A 167 -11.23 -4.56 8.83
C TYR A 167 -11.16 -6.10 8.75
N ASN A 168 -10.16 -6.70 9.40
CA ASN A 168 -10.03 -8.16 9.48
C ASN A 168 -11.20 -8.84 10.21
N ASN A 169 -11.91 -8.12 11.09
CA ASN A 169 -13.13 -8.60 11.74
C ASN A 169 -14.39 -8.41 10.87
N GLY A 170 -14.24 -8.01 9.61
CA GLY A 170 -15.35 -7.84 8.66
C GLY A 170 -16.05 -6.48 8.73
N LEU A 171 -15.43 -5.46 9.36
CA LEU A 171 -16.02 -4.12 9.35
C LEU A 171 -15.84 -3.46 7.99
N ASP A 172 -16.95 -2.98 7.45
CA ASP A 172 -17.05 -2.33 6.14
C ASP A 172 -16.14 -1.08 6.01
N PRO A 173 -15.48 -0.86 4.86
CA PRO A 173 -14.61 0.30 4.61
C PRO A 173 -15.26 1.64 4.94
N GLU A 174 -16.56 1.81 4.65
CA GLU A 174 -17.31 3.04 4.86
C GLU A 174 -17.53 3.31 6.35
N GLN A 175 -17.73 2.25 7.14
CA GLN A 175 -17.79 2.34 8.60
C GLN A 175 -16.42 2.73 9.17
N LEU A 176 -15.34 2.13 8.67
CA LEU A 176 -13.98 2.50 9.07
C LEU A 176 -13.65 3.95 8.70
N PHE A 177 -14.02 4.39 7.51
CA PHE A 177 -13.82 5.76 7.05
C PHE A 177 -14.55 6.76 7.94
N ARG A 178 -15.83 6.50 8.25
CA ARG A 178 -16.61 7.33 9.17
C ARG A 178 -15.95 7.43 10.54
N ARG A 179 -15.42 6.32 11.04
CA ARG A 179 -14.74 6.28 12.35
C ARG A 179 -13.40 7.02 12.36
N TYR A 180 -12.66 6.97 11.26
CA TYR A 180 -11.34 7.60 11.15
C TYR A 180 -11.40 9.10 10.85
N TYR A 181 -12.27 9.51 9.92
CA TYR A 181 -12.39 10.90 9.48
C TYR A 181 -13.54 11.67 10.15
N GLY A 182 -14.49 11.00 10.79
CA GLY A 182 -15.69 11.63 11.35
C GLY A 182 -16.65 12.17 10.26
N ALA A 183 -16.54 11.65 9.03
CA ALA A 183 -17.28 12.15 7.86
C ALA A 183 -17.88 11.00 7.05
N GLU A 184 -18.99 11.25 6.38
CA GLU A 184 -19.58 10.29 5.44
C GLU A 184 -18.80 10.20 4.13
N THR A 185 -18.77 9.00 3.56
CA THR A 185 -18.21 8.77 2.24
C THR A 185 -19.26 9.10 1.18
N LYS A 186 -18.80 9.52 0.00
CA LYS A 186 -19.63 9.34 -1.20
C LYS A 186 -19.43 7.89 -1.64
N PRO A 187 -20.49 7.11 -1.94
CA PRO A 187 -20.33 5.73 -2.37
C PRO A 187 -19.38 5.68 -3.56
N ALA A 188 -18.29 4.92 -3.42
CA ALA A 188 -17.36 4.67 -4.50
C ALA A 188 -17.96 3.55 -5.36
N ILE A 189 -18.82 3.91 -6.30
CA ILE A 189 -19.39 2.94 -7.25
C ILE A 189 -18.25 2.49 -8.16
N SER A 190 -17.99 1.19 -8.19
CA SER A 190 -17.01 0.62 -9.11
C SER A 190 -17.41 0.88 -10.57
N PRO A 191 -16.47 0.94 -11.53
CA PRO A 191 -16.80 1.16 -12.94
C PRO A 191 -17.76 0.11 -13.52
N TRP A 192 -17.74 -1.12 -13.00
CA TRP A 192 -18.69 -2.17 -13.40
C TRP A 192 -20.10 -1.96 -12.84
N GLU A 193 -20.23 -1.50 -11.59
CA GLU A 193 -21.54 -1.12 -11.03
C GLU A 193 -22.11 0.13 -11.72
N MET A 194 -21.27 1.07 -12.15
CA MET A 194 -21.70 2.19 -13.00
C MET A 194 -22.21 1.71 -14.37
N LYS A 195 -21.55 0.72 -15.00
CA LYS A 195 -22.02 0.13 -16.26
C LYS A 195 -23.34 -0.65 -16.12
N LEU A 196 -23.61 -1.25 -14.96
CA LEU A 196 -24.86 -1.95 -14.68
C LEU A 196 -26.01 -0.98 -14.37
N THR A 197 -25.72 0.14 -13.71
CA THR A 197 -26.70 1.17 -13.38
C THR A 197 -27.06 2.08 -14.56
N ASN A 198 -26.11 2.35 -15.48
CA ASN A 198 -26.35 3.10 -16.73
C ASN A 198 -27.01 2.26 -17.86
N LYS A 199 -27.34 0.99 -17.60
CA LYS A 199 -28.06 0.11 -18.55
C LYS A 199 -29.57 0.00 -18.23
N ARG A 200 -30.11 0.89 -17.39
CA ARG A 200 -31.55 1.00 -17.14
C ARG A 200 -32.12 2.26 -17.75
#